data_AF-Q466J6-F1
#
_entry.id   AF-Q466J6-F1
#
_cell.length_a   1.000
_cell.length_b   1.000
_cell.length_c   1.000
_cell.angle_alpha   90.00
_cell.angle_beta   90.00
_cell.angle_gamma   90.00
#
_symmetry.space_group_name_H-M   'P 1'
#
loop_
_entity.id
_entity.type
_entity.pdbx_description
1 polymer ?
#
loop_
_entity_poly.entity_id
_entity_poly.type
_entity_poly.pdbx_seq_one_letter_code
_entity_poly.pdbx_strand_id
1 'polypeptide(L)'
;MQSFATQYGPNVKIKDAMSFSSNYYAVLNDTASNQDIAEILVDRYSGATYPEPGPNMMWNTRFGAGRTRAGGTDYDLAGAQKLAEDFLTGYLPGAQIQESHAMPGYYTFDFGRNETEGMLSVNAFSGHIWVHTWHGPYLGEMNVTS
;
A
#
# COMPACT_ATOMS: atom_id res chain seq x y z
N MET A 1 3.98 9.13 -13.46
CA MET A 1 4.21 7.92 -12.62
C MET A 1 5.61 7.36 -12.81
N GLN A 2 5.97 6.80 -13.97
CA GLN A 2 7.27 6.14 -14.16
C GLN A 2 8.49 7.06 -13.90
N SER A 3 8.42 8.33 -14.32
CA SER A 3 9.48 9.32 -14.05
C SER A 3 9.61 9.72 -12.57
N PHE A 4 8.58 9.52 -11.76
CA PHE A 4 8.63 9.73 -10.31
C PHE A 4 9.21 8.49 -9.61
N ALA A 5 8.89 7.29 -10.12
CA ALA A 5 9.39 6.03 -9.59
C ALA A 5 10.93 5.94 -9.61
N THR A 6 11.60 6.59 -10.56
CA THR A 6 13.08 6.63 -10.63
C THR A 6 13.72 7.32 -9.43
N GLN A 7 12.98 8.15 -8.67
CA GLN A 7 13.47 8.75 -7.42
C GLN A 7 13.72 7.69 -6.32
N TYR A 8 13.09 6.52 -6.43
CA TYR A 8 13.28 5.40 -5.51
C TYR A 8 14.45 4.50 -5.90
N GLY A 9 15.02 4.67 -7.10
CA GLY A 9 16.20 3.94 -7.56
C GLY A 9 16.15 3.61 -9.06
N PRO A 10 17.29 3.15 -9.62
CA PRO A 10 17.40 2.86 -11.05
C PRO A 10 16.64 1.60 -11.49
N ASN A 11 16.35 0.67 -10.58
CA ASN A 11 15.74 -0.63 -10.88
C ASN A 11 14.25 -0.70 -10.50
N VAL A 12 13.58 0.46 -10.42
CA VAL A 12 12.20 0.56 -9.93
C VAL A 12 11.20 0.54 -11.09
N LYS A 13 10.18 -0.32 -10.97
CA LYS A 13 9.03 -0.35 -11.87
C LYS A 13 7.73 -0.19 -11.09
N ILE A 14 6.67 0.14 -11.80
CA ILE A 14 5.31 0.00 -11.30
C ILE A 14 4.94 -1.47 -11.44
N LYS A 15 4.59 -2.11 -10.33
CA LYS A 15 4.15 -3.52 -10.32
C LYS A 15 2.65 -3.63 -10.49
N ASP A 16 1.94 -2.75 -9.83
CA ASP A 16 0.49 -2.71 -9.82
C ASP A 16 -0.02 -1.28 -9.77
N ALA A 17 -1.20 -1.03 -10.32
CA ALA A 17 -1.80 0.29 -10.35
C ALA A 17 -3.32 0.23 -10.42
N MET A 18 -3.97 0.98 -9.52
CA MET A 18 -5.41 1.03 -9.40
C MET A 18 -5.94 2.44 -9.63
N SER A 19 -7.17 2.52 -10.15
CA SER A 19 -7.91 3.75 -10.30
C SER A 19 -8.95 3.86 -9.19
N PHE A 20 -8.90 4.95 -8.42
CA PHE A 20 -9.92 5.33 -7.46
C PHE A 20 -10.53 6.68 -7.82
N SER A 21 -11.70 7.01 -7.31
CA SER A 21 -12.40 8.26 -7.67
C SER A 21 -11.58 9.52 -7.38
N SER A 22 -10.73 9.49 -6.35
CA SER A 22 -9.97 10.67 -5.89
C SER A 22 -8.51 10.69 -6.37
N ASN A 23 -7.93 9.55 -6.71
CA ASN A 23 -6.53 9.45 -7.16
C ASN A 23 -6.29 8.17 -7.96
N TYR A 24 -5.15 8.10 -8.64
CA TYR A 24 -4.57 6.83 -9.07
C TYR A 24 -3.57 6.36 -8.01
N TYR A 25 -3.57 5.08 -7.72
CA TYR A 25 -2.64 4.42 -6.81
C TYR A 25 -1.66 3.56 -7.62
N ALA A 26 -0.43 3.42 -7.12
CA ALA A 26 0.51 2.46 -7.67
C ALA A 26 1.52 1.94 -6.65
N VAL A 27 1.85 0.66 -6.80
CA VAL A 27 2.93 -0.03 -6.07
C VAL A 27 4.23 0.05 -6.85
N LEU A 28 5.29 0.50 -6.19
CA LEU A 28 6.64 0.49 -6.72
C LEU A 28 7.37 -0.77 -6.27
N ASN A 29 8.02 -1.45 -7.22
CA ASN A 29 8.79 -2.67 -6.98
C ASN A 29 10.25 -2.49 -7.43
N ASP A 30 11.18 -2.91 -6.57
CA ASP A 30 12.60 -3.00 -6.89
C ASP A 30 12.87 -4.32 -7.60
N THR A 31 13.15 -4.25 -8.90
CA THR A 31 13.31 -5.44 -9.75
C THR A 31 14.57 -6.24 -9.43
N ALA A 32 15.57 -5.64 -8.77
CA ALA A 32 16.79 -6.34 -8.39
C ALA A 32 16.56 -7.29 -7.21
N SER A 33 15.71 -6.90 -6.25
CA SER A 33 15.36 -7.72 -5.07
C SER A 33 13.99 -8.39 -5.19
N ASN A 34 13.21 -8.06 -6.22
CA ASN A 34 11.80 -8.44 -6.39
C ASN A 34 10.93 -8.11 -5.16
N GLN A 35 11.15 -6.93 -4.59
CA GLN A 35 10.46 -6.47 -3.37
C GLN A 35 9.62 -5.23 -3.66
N ASP A 36 8.40 -5.16 -3.12
CA ASP A 36 7.60 -3.95 -3.14
C ASP A 36 8.18 -2.96 -2.12
N ILE A 37 8.41 -1.72 -2.54
CA ILE A 37 9.28 -0.79 -1.80
C ILE A 37 8.59 0.48 -1.33
N ALA A 38 7.53 0.91 -2.01
CA ALA A 38 6.81 2.14 -1.73
C ALA A 38 5.49 2.19 -2.50
N GLU A 39 4.63 3.10 -2.07
CA GLU A 39 3.35 3.39 -2.69
C GLU A 39 3.28 4.86 -3.06
N ILE A 40 2.67 5.14 -4.21
CA ILE A 40 2.52 6.51 -4.72
C ILE A 40 1.08 6.75 -5.13
N LEU A 41 0.67 8.02 -5.00
CA LEU A 41 -0.58 8.51 -5.53
C LEU A 41 -0.32 9.48 -6.66
N VAL A 42 -1.28 9.55 -7.58
CA VAL A 42 -1.35 10.57 -8.62
C VAL A 42 -2.68 11.27 -8.54
N ASP A 43 -2.63 12.59 -8.41
CA ASP A 43 -3.83 13.42 -8.51
C ASP A 43 -4.40 13.34 -9.93
N ARG A 44 -5.70 13.02 -10.05
CA ARG A 44 -6.35 12.75 -11.35
C ARG A 44 -6.43 13.96 -12.26
N TYR A 45 -6.39 15.17 -11.71
CA TYR A 45 -6.63 16.41 -12.45
C TYR A 45 -5.32 17.09 -12.86
N SER A 46 -4.39 17.22 -11.91
CA SER A 46 -3.09 17.87 -12.12
C SER A 46 -2.01 16.91 -12.60
N GLY A 47 -2.19 15.60 -12.43
CA GLY A 47 -1.15 14.60 -12.69
C GLY A 47 0.01 14.63 -11.70
N ALA A 48 -0.09 15.44 -10.63
CA ALA A 48 0.93 15.51 -9.60
C ALA A 48 1.09 14.15 -8.92
N THR A 49 2.32 13.64 -8.90
CA THR A 49 2.67 12.36 -8.27
C THR A 49 3.35 12.62 -6.93
N TYR A 50 2.95 11.90 -5.89
CA TYR A 50 3.48 12.05 -4.54
C TYR A 50 3.45 10.72 -3.78
N PRO A 51 4.27 10.56 -2.71
CA PRO A 51 4.22 9.37 -1.86
C PRO A 51 2.85 9.25 -1.21
N GLU A 52 2.35 8.02 -1.07
CA GLU A 52 1.08 7.81 -0.39
C GLU A 52 1.15 8.26 1.08
N PRO A 53 0.16 9.04 1.57
CA PRO A 53 0.12 9.48 2.95
C PRO A 53 -0.04 8.32 3.94
N GLY A 54 0.37 8.53 5.19
CA GLY A 54 0.21 7.52 6.24
C GLY A 54 1.32 6.45 6.18
N PRO A 55 1.01 5.14 6.03
CA PRO A 55 1.98 4.05 6.18
C PRO A 55 3.26 4.20 5.36
N ASN A 56 3.15 4.56 4.08
CA ASN A 56 4.32 4.74 3.22
C ASN A 56 5.24 5.90 3.68
N MET A 57 4.68 6.99 4.21
CA MET A 57 5.49 8.10 4.75
C MET A 57 5.98 7.83 6.19
N MET A 58 5.17 7.19 7.03
CA MET A 58 5.37 7.09 8.47
C MET A 58 6.05 5.79 8.90
N TRP A 59 5.73 4.68 8.25
CA TRP A 59 6.17 3.33 8.64
C TRP A 59 7.21 2.74 7.70
N ASN A 60 7.32 3.23 6.47
CA ASN A 60 8.33 2.75 5.53
C ASN A 60 9.75 2.92 6.10
N THR A 61 10.46 1.81 6.27
CA THR A 61 11.80 1.78 6.88
C THR A 61 12.93 2.10 5.90
N ARG A 62 12.66 2.06 4.59
CA ARG A 62 13.66 2.37 3.56
C ARG A 62 13.54 3.80 3.06
N PHE A 63 12.32 4.31 2.88
CA PHE A 63 12.07 5.61 2.24
C PHE A 63 11.32 6.60 3.13
N GLY A 64 10.65 6.16 4.19
CA GLY A 64 9.86 7.01 5.09
C GLY A 64 10.55 7.33 6.42
N ALA A 65 9.76 7.85 7.36
CA ALA A 65 10.17 8.17 8.72
C ALA A 65 10.39 6.92 9.60
N GLY A 66 9.95 5.75 9.15
CA GLY A 66 10.09 4.46 9.85
C GLY A 66 11.53 3.98 10.01
N ARG A 67 12.52 4.68 9.40
CA ARG A 67 13.96 4.42 9.57
C ARG A 67 14.41 4.39 11.04
N THR A 68 13.71 5.13 11.90
CA THR A 68 13.92 5.05 13.35
C THR A 68 12.94 4.05 13.94
N ARG A 69 13.34 2.77 13.98
CA ARG A 69 12.50 1.69 14.51
C ARG A 69 12.29 1.87 16.01
N ALA A 70 11.04 2.03 16.44
CA ALA A 70 10.66 1.71 17.81
C ALA A 70 10.53 0.18 17.93
N GLY A 71 11.07 -0.42 18.99
CA GLY A 71 10.99 -1.86 19.21
C GLY A 71 9.54 -2.39 19.19
N GLY A 72 9.37 -3.69 18.96
CA GLY A 72 8.05 -4.31 18.84
C GLY A 72 8.12 -5.73 18.28
N THR A 73 6.96 -6.38 18.17
CA THR A 73 6.79 -7.73 17.62
C THR A 73 7.02 -7.72 16.11
N ASP A 74 7.88 -8.58 15.59
CA ASP A 74 8.03 -8.77 14.14
C ASP A 74 6.87 -9.65 13.61
N TYR A 75 5.79 -9.01 13.15
CA TYR A 75 4.70 -9.69 12.46
C TYR A 75 5.17 -10.07 11.05
N ASP A 76 4.95 -11.33 10.67
CA ASP A 76 5.05 -11.76 9.28
C ASP A 76 3.76 -11.46 8.51
N LEU A 77 3.74 -11.76 7.21
CA LEU A 77 2.59 -11.51 6.35
C LEU A 77 1.33 -12.21 6.89
N ALA A 78 1.45 -13.46 7.33
CA ALA A 78 0.31 -14.23 7.84
C ALA A 78 -0.25 -13.61 9.12
N GLY A 79 0.61 -13.19 10.05
CA GLY A 79 0.21 -12.50 11.27
C GLY A 79 -0.43 -11.15 10.99
N ALA A 80 0.14 -10.35 10.08
CA ALA A 80 -0.43 -9.07 9.68
C ALA A 80 -1.77 -9.22 8.96
N GLN A 81 -1.90 -10.20 8.06
CA GLN A 81 -3.16 -10.50 7.37
C GLN A 81 -4.23 -10.94 8.36
N LYS A 82 -3.86 -11.76 9.36
CA LYS A 82 -4.80 -12.17 10.41
C LYS A 82 -5.34 -10.99 11.21
N LEU A 83 -4.48 -10.03 11.57
CA LEU A 83 -4.90 -8.79 12.23
C LEU A 83 -5.88 -7.98 11.36
N ALA A 84 -5.59 -7.87 10.06
CA ALA A 84 -6.46 -7.18 9.10
C ALA A 84 -7.83 -7.87 8.98
N GLU A 85 -7.86 -9.19 8.79
CA GLU A 85 -9.09 -9.99 8.72
C GLU A 85 -9.95 -9.83 9.99
N ASP A 86 -9.33 -9.94 11.18
CA ASP A 86 -10.03 -9.80 12.45
C ASP A 86 -10.64 -8.39 12.59
N PHE A 87 -9.92 -7.35 12.19
CA PHE A 87 -10.43 -5.98 12.16
C PHE A 87 -11.62 -5.82 11.20
N LEU A 88 -11.54 -6.41 10.00
CA LEU A 88 -12.60 -6.32 9.00
C LEU A 88 -13.92 -6.94 9.45
N THR A 89 -13.90 -7.92 10.37
CA THR A 89 -15.13 -8.50 10.93
C THR A 89 -16.06 -7.45 11.56
N GLY A 90 -15.49 -6.40 12.17
CA GLY A 90 -16.24 -5.30 12.78
C GLY A 90 -16.33 -4.05 11.88
N TYR A 91 -15.28 -3.78 11.10
CA TYR A 91 -15.22 -2.59 10.26
C TYR A 91 -16.10 -2.68 9.01
N LEU A 92 -16.06 -3.83 8.31
CA LEU A 92 -16.84 -4.07 7.10
C LEU A 92 -17.25 -5.55 7.04
N PRO A 93 -18.33 -5.94 7.73
CA PRO A 93 -18.74 -7.34 7.82
C PRO A 93 -18.90 -8.01 6.44
N GLY A 94 -18.23 -9.14 6.26
CA GLY A 94 -18.20 -9.92 5.02
C GLY A 94 -17.07 -9.54 4.06
N ALA A 95 -16.33 -8.46 4.31
CA ALA A 95 -15.14 -8.15 3.52
C ALA A 95 -14.02 -9.17 3.77
N GLN A 96 -13.25 -9.42 2.72
CA GLN A 96 -12.09 -10.31 2.73
C GLN A 96 -10.88 -9.57 2.15
N ILE A 97 -9.69 -10.04 2.51
CA ILE A 97 -8.44 -9.61 1.89
C ILE A 97 -8.37 -10.19 0.48
N GLN A 98 -8.10 -9.35 -0.50
CA GLN A 98 -8.08 -9.72 -1.92
C GLN A 98 -6.65 -9.76 -2.46
N GLU A 99 -5.83 -8.78 -2.08
CA GLU A 99 -4.41 -8.70 -2.44
C GLU A 99 -3.59 -8.23 -1.24
N SER A 100 -2.27 -8.49 -1.29
CA SER A 100 -1.34 -8.08 -0.26
C SER A 100 -0.02 -7.62 -0.85
N HIS A 101 0.52 -6.53 -0.30
CA HIS A 101 1.83 -5.99 -0.64
C HIS A 101 2.71 -5.91 0.59
N ALA A 102 3.86 -6.58 0.54
CA ALA A 102 4.86 -6.55 1.61
C ALA A 102 5.84 -5.38 1.37
N MET A 103 5.69 -4.33 2.16
CA MET A 103 6.51 -3.12 2.10
C MET A 103 7.59 -3.13 3.19
N PRO A 104 8.64 -2.29 3.10
CA PRO A 104 9.62 -2.17 4.16
C PRO A 104 8.99 -1.65 5.45
N GLY A 105 8.70 -2.55 6.41
CA GLY A 105 8.20 -2.20 7.75
C GLY A 105 6.68 -2.21 7.93
N TYR A 106 5.92 -2.55 6.89
CA TYR A 106 4.45 -2.67 6.97
C TYR A 106 3.92 -3.52 5.80
N TYR A 107 2.66 -3.92 5.91
CA TYR A 107 1.93 -4.62 4.85
C TYR A 107 0.74 -3.78 4.44
N THR A 108 0.47 -3.65 3.14
CA THR A 108 -0.80 -3.09 2.62
C THR A 108 -1.66 -4.22 2.11
N PHE A 109 -2.96 -4.11 2.34
CA PHE A 109 -3.96 -5.07 1.93
C PHE A 109 -5.12 -4.37 1.25
N ASP A 110 -5.53 -4.92 0.11
CA ASP A 110 -6.77 -4.57 -0.56
C ASP A 110 -7.88 -5.44 0.02
N PHE A 111 -9.03 -4.84 0.30
CA PHE A 111 -10.15 -5.58 0.87
C PHE A 111 -11.49 -5.20 0.25
N GLY A 112 -12.42 -6.16 0.26
CA GLY A 112 -13.80 -5.95 -0.15
C GLY A 112 -14.61 -7.25 -0.15
N ARG A 113 -15.90 -7.17 -0.50
CA ARG A 113 -16.81 -8.34 -0.51
C ARG A 113 -16.85 -9.09 -1.84
N ASN A 114 -16.66 -8.39 -2.96
CA ASN A 114 -16.65 -8.98 -4.31
C ASN A 114 -15.51 -8.40 -5.16
N GLU A 115 -15.29 -7.09 -5.03
CA GLU A 115 -14.23 -6.30 -5.64
C GLU A 115 -13.61 -5.42 -4.56
N THR A 116 -12.51 -4.73 -4.88
CA THR A 116 -11.84 -3.82 -3.94
C THR A 116 -12.80 -2.72 -3.51
N GLU A 117 -13.07 -2.63 -2.20
CA GLU A 117 -13.88 -1.56 -1.60
C GLU A 117 -13.01 -0.55 -0.83
N GLY A 118 -11.78 -0.92 -0.49
CA GLY A 118 -10.83 -0.06 0.17
C GLY A 118 -9.49 -0.75 0.41
N MET A 119 -8.59 -0.01 1.04
CA MET A 119 -7.24 -0.47 1.37
C MET A 119 -6.95 -0.17 2.84
N LEU A 120 -6.15 -1.00 3.47
CA LEU A 120 -5.60 -0.74 4.79
C LEU A 120 -4.16 -1.24 4.87
N SER A 121 -3.40 -0.70 5.80
CA SER A 121 -2.07 -1.23 6.11
C SER A 121 -1.95 -1.67 7.55
N VAL A 122 -1.10 -2.67 7.79
CA VAL A 122 -0.72 -3.15 9.11
C VAL A 122 0.76 -2.90 9.33
N ASN A 123 1.11 -2.19 10.40
CA ASN A 123 2.50 -1.96 10.78
C ASN A 123 3.16 -3.29 11.20
N ALA A 124 4.28 -3.64 10.59
CA ALA A 124 4.92 -4.95 10.80
C ALA A 124 5.55 -5.11 12.20
N PHE A 125 5.71 -4.03 12.96
CA PHE A 125 6.38 -4.05 14.27
C PHE A 125 5.42 -3.85 15.45
N SER A 126 4.28 -3.21 15.22
CA SER A 126 3.30 -2.86 16.27
C SER A 126 1.93 -3.50 16.06
N GLY A 127 1.64 -4.02 14.86
CA GLY A 127 0.32 -4.53 14.53
C GLY A 127 -0.75 -3.44 14.37
N HIS A 128 -0.38 -2.14 14.44
CA HIS A 128 -1.32 -1.05 14.21
C HIS A 128 -1.91 -1.12 12.81
N ILE A 129 -3.23 -0.98 12.73
CA ILE A 129 -4.01 -1.01 11.49
C ILE A 129 -4.35 0.43 11.10
N TRP A 130 -4.15 0.78 9.83
CA TRP A 130 -4.46 2.09 9.27
C TRP A 130 -5.30 1.93 8.01
N VAL A 131 -6.57 2.33 8.08
CA VAL A 131 -7.47 2.34 6.91
C VAL A 131 -7.20 3.55 6.02
N HIS A 132 -7.07 3.33 4.72
CA HIS A 132 -6.80 4.37 3.73
C HIS A 132 -8.10 5.09 3.35
N THR A 133 -8.31 6.29 3.87
CA THR A 133 -9.57 7.03 3.71
C THR A 133 -9.53 8.06 2.56
N TRP A 134 -8.43 8.14 1.81
CA TRP A 134 -8.18 9.22 0.82
C TRP A 134 -8.48 8.83 -0.63
N HIS A 135 -8.73 7.56 -0.93
CA HIS A 135 -8.93 7.08 -2.31
C HIS A 135 -10.33 7.38 -2.88
N GLY A 136 -11.36 7.33 -2.04
CA GLY A 136 -12.76 7.26 -2.49
C GLY A 136 -13.07 5.90 -3.16
N PRO A 137 -14.23 5.76 -3.82
CA PRO A 137 -14.61 4.50 -4.48
C PRO A 137 -13.59 3.97 -5.48
N TYR A 138 -13.39 2.65 -5.47
CA TYR A 138 -12.61 1.94 -6.47
C TYR A 138 -13.28 2.00 -7.85
N LEU A 139 -12.46 2.13 -8.89
CA LEU A 139 -12.91 2.24 -10.29
C LEU A 139 -12.28 1.19 -11.21
N GLY A 140 -11.41 0.31 -10.69
CA GLY A 140 -10.79 -0.78 -11.45
C GLY A 140 -9.27 -0.71 -11.55
N GLU A 141 -8.70 -1.84 -11.96
CA GLU A 141 -7.28 -1.98 -12.29
C GLU A 141 -6.87 -1.16 -13.50
N MET A 142 -5.63 -0.71 -13.49
CA MET A 142 -5.00 0.00 -14.60
C MET A 142 -3.98 -0.90 -15.29
N ASN A 143 -4.04 -0.95 -16.62
CA ASN A 143 -3.01 -1.63 -17.40
C ASN A 143 -1.68 -0.88 -17.29
N VAL A 144 -0.74 -1.49 -16.59
CA VAL A 144 0.65 -1.00 -16.50
C VAL A 144 1.45 -1.57 -17.69
N THR A 145 1.11 -1.18 -18.91
CA THR A 145 1.93 -1.54 -20.08
C THR A 145 3.20 -0.70 -20.09
N SER A 146 4.34 -1.38 -20.07
CA SER A 146 5.70 -0.84 -20.18
C SER A 146 5.98 -0.18 -21.53
#